data_AF-A0A4U9UAI8-F1
#
_entry.id   AF-A0A4U9UAI8-F1
#
_cell.length_a   1.000
_cell.length_b   1.000
_cell.length_c   1.000
_cell.angle_alpha   90.00
_cell.angle_beta   90.00
_cell.angle_gamma   90.00
#
_symmetry.space_group_name_H-M   'P 1'
#
loop_
_entity.id
_entity.type
_entity.pdbx_description
1 polymer ?
#
loop_
_entity_poly.entity_id
_entity_poly.type
_entity_poly.pdbx_seq_one_letter_code
_entity_poly.pdbx_strand_id
1 'polypeptide(L)'
;MDSLTQIVLGSSVAALVVPPRHRRMAILAGGILGTLPDLDVVWFKLFSRDVVTEVTWHRGPSHSLLLLTVLGLLLWLVLKSRSSLVQRSPLRWLLAIWLALITHPLLDAFTVYGTQLFWPMKTPPVMWATIFIIDPLYTVPLLAGVIAAWRLTYQPSQQTNELGRDKAARNWLVAGLLVSSVYLAWSVGAKALIDRAASQSLAVLNLQNAPRFSTPLPFNTLAWRVIVMEPKGYWIGDRSLCCRSRSNAIYFLPKRQRYTGAVDIRAKVGTSAVVHTWIFRCPYATTKRW
;
A
#
# COMPACT_ATOMS: atom_id res chain seq x y z
N MET A 1 -0.53 3.84 -1.57
CA MET A 1 0.87 3.36 -1.66
C MET A 1 1.70 4.47 -2.29
N ASP A 2 3.02 4.37 -2.30
CA ASP A 2 3.83 5.33 -3.05
C ASP A 2 3.61 5.19 -4.57
N SER A 3 3.81 6.29 -5.30
CA SER A 3 3.53 6.34 -6.74
C SER A 3 4.42 5.40 -7.56
N LEU A 4 5.67 5.14 -7.14
CA LEU A 4 6.54 4.22 -7.86
C LEU A 4 5.98 2.81 -7.82
N THR A 5 5.52 2.36 -6.65
CA THR A 5 4.83 1.08 -6.48
C THR A 5 3.62 0.96 -7.39
N GLN A 6 2.81 2.01 -7.49
CA GLN A 6 1.61 2.01 -8.34
C GLN A 6 1.95 1.98 -9.83
N ILE A 7 3.00 2.71 -10.25
CA ILE A 7 3.52 2.66 -11.63
C ILE A 7 3.96 1.24 -11.98
N VAL A 8 4.80 0.61 -11.15
CA VAL A 8 5.37 -0.71 -11.49
C VAL A 8 4.32 -1.82 -11.41
N LEU A 9 3.35 -1.73 -10.49
CA LEU A 9 2.24 -2.67 -10.41
C LEU A 9 1.35 -2.58 -11.65
N GLY A 10 0.88 -1.36 -11.99
CA GLY A 10 0.07 -1.11 -13.18
C GLY A 10 0.78 -1.53 -14.47
N SER A 11 2.07 -1.20 -14.59
CA SER A 11 2.92 -1.64 -15.70
C SER A 11 2.99 -3.17 -15.80
N SER A 12 3.18 -3.85 -14.67
CA SER A 12 3.35 -5.31 -14.64
C SER A 12 2.09 -6.06 -15.07
N VAL A 13 0.93 -5.69 -14.49
CA VAL A 13 -0.33 -6.37 -14.79
C VAL A 13 -0.79 -6.11 -16.23
N ALA A 14 -0.66 -4.87 -16.72
CA ALA A 14 -1.00 -4.54 -18.10
C ALA A 14 -0.11 -5.29 -19.10
N ALA A 15 1.20 -5.31 -18.87
CA ALA A 15 2.19 -5.96 -19.74
C ALA A 15 2.05 -7.49 -19.83
N LEU A 16 1.52 -8.13 -18.79
CA LEU A 16 1.26 -9.57 -18.78
C LEU A 16 0.04 -9.99 -19.59
N VAL A 17 -0.98 -9.13 -19.66
CA VAL A 17 -2.28 -9.46 -20.25
C VAL A 17 -2.31 -9.21 -21.76
N VAL A 18 -1.60 -8.18 -22.23
CA VAL A 18 -1.54 -7.86 -23.65
C VAL A 18 -0.66 -8.86 -24.42
N PRO A 19 -0.82 -8.99 -25.76
CA PRO A 19 0.09 -9.76 -26.58
C PRO A 19 1.53 -9.23 -26.49
N PRO A 20 2.57 -10.07 -26.70
CA PRO A 20 3.96 -9.65 -26.59
C PRO A 20 4.31 -8.42 -27.44
N ARG A 21 3.77 -8.34 -28.67
CA ARG A 21 3.94 -7.18 -29.57
C ARG A 21 3.44 -5.85 -28.99
N HIS A 22 2.52 -5.88 -28.02
CA HIS A 22 1.94 -4.69 -27.40
C HIS A 22 2.59 -4.35 -26.05
N ARG A 23 3.51 -5.20 -25.55
CA ARG A 23 3.99 -5.20 -24.17
C ARG A 23 4.61 -3.87 -23.74
N ARG A 24 5.41 -3.23 -24.59
CA ARG A 24 6.01 -1.91 -24.30
C ARG A 24 4.98 -0.83 -24.06
N MET A 25 3.99 -0.76 -24.95
CA MET A 25 2.93 0.22 -24.82
C MET A 25 2.10 -0.07 -23.56
N ALA A 26 1.90 -1.35 -23.23
CA ALA A 26 1.21 -1.72 -22.00
C ALA A 26 2.02 -1.43 -20.73
N ILE A 27 3.36 -1.52 -20.76
CA ILE A 27 4.20 -1.06 -19.64
C ILE A 27 3.95 0.44 -19.41
N LEU A 28 4.05 1.27 -20.45
CA LEU A 28 3.85 2.72 -20.32
C LEU A 28 2.41 3.07 -19.93
N ALA A 29 1.42 2.55 -20.66
CA ALA A 29 0.01 2.83 -20.41
C ALA A 29 -0.42 2.30 -19.03
N GLY A 30 0.04 1.10 -18.65
CA GLY A 30 -0.22 0.53 -17.34
C GLY A 30 0.39 1.35 -16.21
N GLY A 31 1.60 1.88 -16.38
CA GLY A 31 2.21 2.77 -15.40
C GLY A 31 1.44 4.08 -15.21
N ILE A 32 0.99 4.70 -16.30
CA ILE A 32 0.20 5.94 -16.27
C ILE A 32 -1.18 5.70 -15.65
N LEU A 33 -1.88 4.66 -16.10
CA LEU A 33 -3.20 4.30 -15.55
C LEU A 33 -3.09 3.87 -14.09
N GLY A 34 -1.99 3.22 -13.72
CA GLY A 34 -1.67 2.86 -12.34
C GLY A 34 -1.55 4.08 -11.43
N THR A 35 -1.24 5.27 -11.90
CA THR A 35 -1.23 6.50 -11.07
C THR A 35 -2.51 7.32 -11.16
N LEU A 36 -3.44 6.95 -12.05
CA LEU A 36 -4.63 7.74 -12.33
C LEU A 36 -5.51 7.99 -11.10
N PRO A 37 -5.76 7.01 -10.20
CA PRO A 37 -6.59 7.23 -9.02
C PRO A 37 -6.06 8.33 -8.08
N ASP A 38 -4.74 8.44 -7.94
CA ASP A 38 -4.06 9.40 -7.07
C ASP A 38 -3.96 10.82 -7.68
N LEU A 39 -4.31 11.02 -8.95
CA LEU A 39 -4.31 12.35 -9.56
C LEU A 39 -5.39 13.28 -8.96
N ASP A 40 -6.31 12.73 -8.17
CA ASP A 40 -7.25 13.51 -7.38
C ASP A 40 -6.54 14.49 -6.41
N VAL A 41 -5.34 14.16 -5.93
CA VAL A 41 -4.49 15.05 -5.12
C VAL A 41 -4.19 16.35 -5.84
N VAL A 42 -3.94 16.31 -7.16
CA VAL A 42 -3.66 17.52 -7.95
C VAL A 42 -4.91 18.39 -8.01
N TRP A 43 -6.08 17.78 -8.21
CA TRP A 43 -7.36 18.49 -8.21
C TRP A 43 -7.61 19.16 -6.85
N PHE A 44 -7.47 18.42 -5.73
CA PHE A 44 -7.69 18.97 -4.41
C PHE A 44 -6.68 20.06 -4.06
N LYS A 45 -5.39 19.90 -4.41
CA LYS A 45 -4.39 20.95 -4.17
C LYS A 45 -4.62 22.23 -4.96
N LEU A 46 -5.18 22.13 -6.17
CA LEU A 46 -5.44 23.30 -7.01
C LEU A 46 -6.75 24.01 -6.65
N PHE A 47 -7.77 23.27 -6.22
CA PHE A 47 -9.14 23.79 -6.10
C PHE A 47 -9.71 23.77 -4.68
N SER A 48 -9.10 23.03 -3.73
CA SER A 48 -9.52 22.98 -2.33
C SER A 48 -8.51 23.67 -1.43
N ARG A 49 -9.00 24.51 -0.51
CA ARG A 49 -8.18 25.19 0.50
C ARG A 49 -8.29 24.57 1.90
N ASP A 50 -9.11 23.53 2.04
CA ASP A 50 -9.33 22.83 3.29
C ASP A 50 -8.59 21.49 3.31
N VAL A 51 -7.62 21.38 4.23
CA VAL A 51 -6.80 20.19 4.44
C VAL A 51 -7.65 19.00 4.90
N VAL A 52 -8.74 19.24 5.64
CA VAL A 52 -9.64 18.17 6.09
C VAL A 52 -10.33 17.54 4.88
N THR A 53 -10.84 18.35 3.96
CA THR A 53 -11.43 17.88 2.71
C THR A 53 -10.41 17.12 1.86
N GLU A 54 -9.19 17.64 1.69
CA GLU A 54 -8.13 16.95 0.93
C GLU A 54 -7.85 15.54 1.50
N VAL A 55 -7.67 15.42 2.82
CA VAL A 55 -7.36 14.14 3.47
C VAL A 55 -8.56 13.18 3.50
N THR A 56 -9.79 13.68 3.58
CA THR A 56 -10.99 12.84 3.69
C THR A 56 -11.55 12.40 2.33
N TRP A 57 -11.37 13.20 1.28
CA TRP A 57 -11.86 12.90 -0.06
C TRP A 57 -10.81 12.28 -0.97
N HIS A 58 -9.52 12.50 -0.72
CA HIS A 58 -8.46 11.69 -1.32
C HIS A 58 -8.71 10.22 -0.91
N ARG A 59 -8.69 9.32 -1.89
CA ARG A 59 -9.07 7.89 -1.70
C ARG A 59 -10.55 7.62 -1.45
N GLY A 60 -11.38 8.60 -1.77
CA GLY A 60 -12.84 8.49 -1.83
C GLY A 60 -13.31 8.05 -3.23
N PRO A 61 -14.06 8.88 -3.97
CA PRO A 61 -14.64 8.50 -5.27
C PRO A 61 -13.64 8.01 -6.32
N SER A 62 -12.45 8.63 -6.38
CA SER A 62 -11.36 8.29 -7.32
C SER A 62 -10.85 6.86 -7.17
N HIS A 63 -11.06 6.25 -6.00
CA HIS A 63 -10.59 4.91 -5.63
C HIS A 63 -11.74 3.90 -5.54
N SER A 64 -12.97 4.29 -5.88
CA SER A 64 -14.12 3.39 -5.93
C SER A 64 -13.94 2.33 -7.00
N LEU A 65 -14.08 1.05 -6.63
CA LEU A 65 -14.00 -0.06 -7.57
C LEU A 65 -15.11 0.02 -8.63
N LEU A 66 -16.29 0.51 -8.25
CA LEU A 66 -17.42 0.70 -9.15
C LEU A 66 -17.12 1.79 -10.17
N LEU A 67 -16.71 2.98 -9.72
CA LEU A 67 -16.40 4.08 -10.63
C LEU A 67 -15.21 3.79 -11.52
N LEU A 68 -14.15 3.17 -10.98
CA LEU A 68 -12.97 2.79 -11.77
C LEU A 68 -13.30 1.70 -12.79
N THR A 69 -14.24 0.79 -12.49
CA THR A 69 -14.72 -0.19 -13.48
C THR A 69 -15.45 0.49 -14.63
N VAL A 70 -16.36 1.43 -14.33
CA VAL A 70 -17.07 2.22 -15.34
C VAL A 70 -16.09 3.08 -16.15
N LEU A 71 -15.18 3.79 -15.48
CA LEU A 71 -14.14 4.59 -16.12
C LEU A 71 -13.25 3.74 -17.02
N GLY A 72 -12.81 2.57 -16.56
CA GLY A 72 -12.01 1.64 -17.36
C GLY A 72 -12.73 1.20 -18.64
N LEU A 73 -14.04 0.91 -18.55
CA LEU A 73 -14.86 0.59 -19.72
C LEU A 73 -14.98 1.77 -20.68
N LEU A 74 -15.24 2.99 -20.17
CA LEU A 74 -15.34 4.20 -20.98
C LEU A 74 -14.03 4.53 -21.69
N LEU A 75 -12.91 4.50 -20.96
CA LEU A 75 -11.57 4.69 -21.52
C LEU A 75 -11.28 3.65 -22.61
N TRP A 76 -11.61 2.39 -22.36
CA TRP A 76 -11.46 1.34 -23.36
C TRP A 76 -12.34 1.58 -24.60
N LEU A 77 -13.60 1.99 -24.47
CA LEU A 77 -14.48 2.30 -25.61
C LEU A 77 -13.89 3.42 -26.47
N VAL A 78 -13.42 4.49 -25.83
CA VAL A 78 -12.75 5.60 -26.52
C VAL A 78 -11.49 5.10 -27.24
N LEU A 79 -10.61 4.37 -26.55
CA LEU A 79 -9.38 3.88 -27.15
C LEU A 79 -9.63 2.83 -28.24
N LYS A 80 -10.68 2.01 -28.12
CA LYS A 80 -11.10 1.06 -29.16
C LYS A 80 -11.53 1.79 -30.43
N SER A 81 -12.20 2.94 -30.33
CA SER A 81 -12.58 3.73 -31.52
C SER A 81 -11.41 4.50 -32.15
N ARG A 82 -10.36 4.81 -31.39
CA ARG A 82 -9.28 5.73 -31.83
C ARG A 82 -7.92 5.06 -32.05
N SER A 83 -7.67 3.88 -31.47
CA SER A 83 -6.36 3.23 -31.48
C SER A 83 -6.40 1.88 -32.20
N SER A 84 -5.67 1.78 -33.32
CA SER A 84 -5.48 0.52 -34.05
C SER A 84 -4.84 -0.57 -33.18
N LEU A 85 -4.01 -0.19 -32.21
CA LEU A 85 -3.39 -1.11 -31.25
C LEU A 85 -4.42 -1.79 -30.35
N VAL A 86 -5.42 -1.03 -29.88
CA VAL A 86 -6.52 -1.56 -29.06
C VAL A 86 -7.47 -2.39 -29.92
N GLN A 87 -7.77 -1.95 -31.15
CA GLN A 87 -8.61 -2.69 -32.09
C GLN A 87 -8.07 -4.07 -32.44
N ARG A 88 -6.73 -4.24 -32.52
CA ARG A 88 -6.08 -5.54 -32.76
C ARG A 88 -6.24 -6.55 -31.62
N SER A 89 -6.48 -6.10 -30.39
CA SER A 89 -6.61 -6.98 -29.22
C SER A 89 -7.53 -6.37 -28.15
N PRO A 90 -8.82 -6.18 -28.47
CA PRO A 90 -9.69 -5.29 -27.70
C PRO A 90 -9.92 -5.81 -26.29
N LEU A 91 -10.24 -7.10 -26.12
CA LEU A 91 -10.48 -7.68 -24.79
C LEU A 91 -9.23 -7.67 -23.91
N ARG A 92 -8.05 -7.90 -24.48
CA ARG A 92 -6.79 -7.87 -23.71
C ARG A 92 -6.47 -6.46 -23.23
N TRP A 93 -6.76 -5.45 -24.04
CA TRP A 93 -6.60 -4.05 -23.65
C TRP A 93 -7.66 -3.59 -22.65
N LEU A 94 -8.91 -4.07 -22.74
CA LEU A 94 -9.92 -3.83 -21.71
C LEU A 94 -9.43 -4.35 -20.36
N LEU A 95 -8.98 -5.61 -20.33
CA LEU A 95 -8.44 -6.23 -19.12
C LEU A 95 -7.19 -5.50 -18.60
N ALA A 96 -6.27 -5.08 -19.48
CA ALA A 96 -5.08 -4.34 -19.08
C ALA A 96 -5.40 -2.98 -18.45
N ILE A 97 -6.33 -2.21 -19.05
CA ILE A 97 -6.79 -0.93 -18.52
C ILE A 97 -7.50 -1.13 -17.17
N TRP A 98 -8.44 -2.07 -17.13
CA TRP A 98 -9.23 -2.35 -15.94
C TRP A 98 -8.35 -2.84 -14.78
N LEU A 99 -7.42 -3.76 -15.03
CA LEU A 99 -6.49 -4.24 -13.99
C LEU A 99 -5.59 -3.12 -13.49
N ALA A 100 -5.00 -2.30 -14.36
CA ALA A 100 -4.14 -1.19 -13.94
C ALA A 100 -4.88 -0.20 -13.02
N LEU A 101 -6.16 0.06 -13.29
CA LEU A 101 -6.99 0.93 -12.46
C LEU A 101 -7.40 0.27 -11.14
N ILE A 102 -7.80 -0.99 -11.17
CA ILE A 102 -8.38 -1.69 -10.01
C ILE A 102 -7.32 -2.17 -9.02
N THR A 103 -6.13 -2.55 -9.49
CA THR A 103 -5.06 -3.00 -8.57
C THR A 103 -4.56 -1.89 -7.66
N HIS A 104 -4.69 -0.62 -8.08
CA HIS A 104 -4.29 0.53 -7.28
C HIS A 104 -5.05 0.63 -5.95
N PRO A 105 -6.39 0.85 -5.95
CA PRO A 105 -7.15 1.01 -4.71
C PRO A 105 -7.13 -0.29 -3.87
N LEU A 106 -7.06 -1.45 -4.52
CA LEU A 106 -6.91 -2.73 -3.81
C LEU A 106 -5.61 -2.79 -3.04
N LEU A 107 -4.48 -2.37 -3.63
CA LEU A 107 -3.21 -2.30 -2.90
C LEU A 107 -3.27 -1.24 -1.79
N ASP A 108 -3.93 -0.12 -2.03
CA ASP A 108 -4.09 0.95 -1.06
C ASP A 108 -4.86 0.54 0.19
N ALA A 109 -5.84 -0.36 0.04
CA ALA A 109 -6.58 -0.97 1.14
C ALA A 109 -5.69 -1.81 2.08
N PHE A 110 -4.50 -2.25 1.65
CA PHE A 110 -3.52 -2.90 2.53
C PHE A 110 -2.73 -1.92 3.41
N THR A 111 -2.84 -0.61 3.18
CA THR A 111 -2.17 0.42 4.00
C THR A 111 -3.07 0.92 5.14
N VAL A 112 -2.50 1.74 6.03
CA VAL A 112 -3.20 2.34 7.18
C VAL A 112 -4.19 3.46 6.80
N TYR A 113 -4.03 4.08 5.64
CA TYR A 113 -4.67 5.37 5.34
C TYR A 113 -6.16 5.30 5.01
N GLY A 114 -6.72 4.09 4.87
CA GLY A 114 -8.14 3.90 4.55
C GLY A 114 -8.46 4.21 3.07
N THR A 115 -9.25 3.34 2.45
CA THR A 115 -9.68 3.52 1.04
C THR A 115 -11.16 3.18 0.91
N GLN A 116 -11.95 4.07 0.29
CA GLN A 116 -13.39 3.88 0.11
C GLN A 116 -13.72 3.01 -1.11
N LEU A 117 -13.34 1.74 -1.07
CA LEU A 117 -13.49 0.79 -2.20
C LEU A 117 -14.92 0.69 -2.75
N PHE A 118 -15.92 0.80 -1.87
CA PHE A 118 -17.33 0.60 -2.21
C PHE A 118 -18.12 1.91 -2.32
N TRP A 119 -17.45 3.07 -2.38
CA TRP A 119 -18.14 4.34 -2.61
C TRP A 119 -19.03 4.24 -3.87
N PRO A 120 -20.29 4.72 -3.87
CA PRO A 120 -20.92 5.60 -2.87
C PRO A 120 -21.68 4.88 -1.73
N MET A 121 -21.51 3.57 -1.56
CA MET A 121 -22.14 2.86 -0.44
C MET A 121 -21.63 3.39 0.91
N LYS A 122 -22.50 3.44 1.92
CA LYS A 122 -22.16 3.89 3.29
C LYS A 122 -21.38 2.81 4.07
N THR A 123 -20.21 2.43 3.56
CA THR A 123 -19.29 1.48 4.20
C THR A 123 -18.09 2.22 4.79
N PRO A 124 -17.54 1.77 5.93
CA PRO A 124 -16.31 2.34 6.46
C PRO A 124 -15.15 2.15 5.45
N PRO A 125 -14.16 3.06 5.41
CA PRO A 125 -12.97 2.89 4.59
C PRO A 125 -12.23 1.59 4.94
N VAL A 126 -11.77 0.87 3.92
CA VAL A 126 -11.00 -0.35 4.10
C VAL A 126 -9.56 0.00 4.46
N MET A 127 -9.07 -0.51 5.59
CA MET A 127 -7.74 -0.21 6.15
C MET A 127 -7.14 -1.47 6.79
N TRP A 128 -6.71 -2.45 5.98
CA TRP A 128 -6.13 -3.67 6.53
C TRP A 128 -4.80 -3.43 7.23
N ALA A 129 -4.05 -2.39 6.86
CA ALA A 129 -2.82 -1.98 7.52
C ALA A 129 -1.82 -3.13 7.73
N THR A 130 -1.54 -3.87 6.67
CA THR A 130 -0.61 -5.01 6.68
C THR A 130 0.75 -4.64 6.13
N ILE A 131 0.84 -3.56 5.35
CA ILE A 131 2.07 -3.12 4.67
C ILE A 131 2.25 -1.61 4.81
N PHE A 132 3.51 -1.16 4.89
CA PHE A 132 3.83 0.25 4.94
C PHE A 132 3.71 0.90 3.55
N ILE A 133 3.43 2.21 3.48
CA ILE A 133 3.15 2.92 2.22
C ILE A 133 4.33 2.97 1.25
N ILE A 134 5.56 2.83 1.74
CA ILE A 134 6.79 2.71 0.95
C ILE A 134 7.48 1.42 1.38
N ASP A 135 7.27 0.32 0.68
CA ASP A 135 7.84 -0.98 1.04
C ASP A 135 8.71 -1.55 -0.10
N PRO A 136 10.05 -1.40 0.00
CA PRO A 136 10.97 -1.90 -1.03
C PRO A 136 10.87 -3.41 -1.29
N LEU A 137 10.49 -4.22 -0.29
CA LEU A 137 10.35 -5.68 -0.46
C LEU A 137 9.16 -6.02 -1.36
N TYR A 138 8.16 -5.14 -1.43
CA TYR A 138 7.06 -5.24 -2.39
C TYR A 138 7.41 -4.60 -3.75
N THR A 139 8.05 -3.43 -3.75
CA THR A 139 8.28 -2.64 -4.98
C THR A 139 9.43 -3.17 -5.86
N VAL A 140 10.54 -3.59 -5.25
CA VAL A 140 11.76 -3.97 -6.00
C VAL A 140 11.56 -5.18 -6.90
N PRO A 141 10.88 -6.27 -6.50
CA PRO A 141 10.61 -7.40 -7.40
C PRO A 141 9.78 -7.00 -8.62
N LEU A 142 8.76 -6.14 -8.45
CA LEU A 142 7.96 -5.60 -9.55
C LEU A 142 8.82 -4.74 -10.49
N LEU A 143 9.61 -3.82 -9.92
CA LEU A 143 10.49 -2.95 -10.68
C LEU A 143 11.51 -3.75 -11.51
N ALA A 144 12.13 -4.77 -10.92
CA ALA A 144 13.04 -5.67 -11.62
C ALA A 144 12.35 -6.39 -12.79
N GLY A 145 11.12 -6.89 -12.56
CA GLY A 145 10.30 -7.52 -13.59
C GLY A 145 9.98 -6.57 -14.76
N VAL A 146 9.57 -5.33 -14.46
CA VAL A 146 9.27 -4.30 -15.47
C VAL A 146 10.51 -3.90 -16.25
N ILE A 147 11.63 -3.63 -15.58
CA ILE A 147 12.90 -3.26 -16.25
C ILE A 147 13.38 -4.40 -17.15
N ALA A 148 13.36 -5.64 -16.68
CA ALA A 148 13.73 -6.81 -17.47
C ALA A 148 12.82 -6.95 -18.70
N ALA A 149 11.51 -6.86 -18.53
CA ALA A 149 10.57 -6.92 -19.64
C ALA A 149 10.76 -5.80 -20.65
N TRP A 150 11.00 -4.56 -20.19
CA TRP A 150 11.27 -3.42 -21.07
C TRP A 150 12.50 -3.63 -21.96
N ARG A 151 13.60 -4.10 -21.35
CA ARG A 151 14.86 -4.40 -22.02
C ARG A 151 14.73 -5.57 -22.99
N LEU A 152 14.07 -6.66 -22.58
CA LEU A 152 13.89 -7.85 -23.40
C LEU A 152 12.91 -7.65 -24.56
N THR A 153 12.00 -6.68 -24.45
CA THR A 153 11.12 -6.29 -25.57
C THR A 153 11.80 -5.28 -26.53
N TYR A 154 12.99 -4.74 -26.19
CA TYR A 154 13.77 -3.84 -27.06
C TYR A 154 14.58 -4.67 -28.06
N GLN A 155 14.13 -4.81 -29.31
CA GLN A 155 14.98 -4.90 -30.51
C GLN A 155 14.14 -5.18 -31.79
N PRO A 156 14.15 -4.28 -32.80
CA PRO A 156 13.42 -4.49 -34.05
C PRO A 156 14.09 -5.40 -35.09
N SER A 157 15.28 -5.97 -34.83
CA SER A 157 16.15 -6.43 -35.94
C SER A 157 16.82 -7.81 -35.83
N GLN A 158 16.44 -8.71 -34.92
CA GLN A 158 17.05 -10.05 -34.88
C GLN A 158 16.00 -11.16 -34.80
N GLN A 159 15.77 -11.76 -35.96
CA GLN A 159 14.69 -12.69 -36.30
C GLN A 159 14.88 -14.12 -35.78
N THR A 160 15.95 -14.40 -35.03
CA THR A 160 16.35 -15.78 -34.70
C THR A 160 16.00 -16.23 -33.28
N ASN A 161 15.51 -15.35 -32.39
CA ASN A 161 15.21 -15.73 -30.99
C ASN A 161 14.05 -14.98 -30.30
N GLU A 162 13.08 -14.48 -31.08
CA GLU A 162 11.95 -13.69 -30.57
C GLU A 162 11.11 -14.44 -29.52
N LEU A 163 10.83 -15.72 -29.76
CA LEU A 163 10.02 -16.55 -28.86
C LEU A 163 10.64 -16.73 -27.47
N GLY A 164 11.97 -16.90 -27.41
CA GLY A 164 12.70 -17.08 -26.15
C GLY A 164 12.72 -15.81 -25.30
N ARG A 165 12.90 -14.65 -25.94
CA ARG A 165 12.92 -13.34 -25.27
C ARG A 165 11.54 -12.96 -24.75
N ASP A 166 10.49 -13.21 -25.52
CA ASP A 166 9.12 -12.94 -25.10
C ASP A 166 8.71 -13.77 -23.88
N LYS A 167 9.11 -15.06 -23.88
CA LYS A 167 8.93 -15.96 -22.74
C LYS A 167 9.73 -15.48 -21.53
N ALA A 168 10.99 -15.08 -21.71
CA ALA A 168 11.82 -14.54 -20.63
C ALA A 168 11.21 -13.25 -20.03
N ALA A 169 10.79 -12.30 -20.86
CA ALA A 169 10.14 -11.07 -20.42
C ALA A 169 8.84 -11.36 -19.63
N ARG A 170 8.02 -12.32 -20.10
CA ARG A 170 6.84 -12.76 -19.35
C ARG A 170 7.23 -13.39 -18.01
N ASN A 171 8.24 -14.25 -17.98
CA ASN A 171 8.68 -14.92 -16.77
C ASN A 171 9.18 -13.93 -15.72
N TRP A 172 9.91 -12.88 -16.12
CA TRP A 172 10.35 -11.82 -15.22
C TRP A 172 9.19 -11.04 -14.61
N LEU A 173 8.17 -10.68 -15.41
CA LEU A 173 6.96 -10.03 -14.91
C LEU A 173 6.18 -10.94 -13.96
N VAL A 174 6.02 -12.22 -14.31
CA VAL A 174 5.36 -13.22 -13.45
C VAL A 174 6.14 -13.40 -12.15
N ALA A 175 7.47 -13.53 -12.20
CA ALA A 175 8.30 -13.69 -11.01
C ALA A 175 8.18 -12.48 -10.08
N GLY A 176 8.29 -11.26 -10.62
CA GLY A 176 8.11 -10.02 -9.85
C GLY A 176 6.75 -9.95 -9.16
N LEU A 177 5.67 -10.20 -9.92
CA LEU A 177 4.31 -10.21 -9.36
C LEU A 177 4.08 -11.32 -8.35
N LEU A 178 4.59 -12.54 -8.59
CA LEU A 178 4.45 -13.65 -7.65
C LEU A 178 5.19 -13.36 -6.34
N VAL A 179 6.43 -12.90 -6.40
CA VAL A 179 7.21 -12.56 -5.20
C VAL A 179 6.50 -11.48 -4.39
N SER A 180 6.05 -10.40 -5.04
CA SER A 180 5.34 -9.32 -4.35
C SER A 180 3.96 -9.75 -3.81
N SER A 181 3.25 -10.63 -4.51
CA SER A 181 1.96 -11.17 -4.04
C SER A 181 2.14 -12.11 -2.85
N VAL A 182 3.16 -12.98 -2.88
CA VAL A 182 3.51 -13.85 -1.75
C VAL A 182 3.93 -13.02 -0.54
N TYR A 183 4.72 -11.96 -0.76
CA TYR A 183 5.09 -11.02 0.31
C TYR A 183 3.86 -10.30 0.90
N LEU A 184 2.91 -9.87 0.05
CA LEU A 184 1.67 -9.24 0.51
C LEU A 184 0.81 -10.23 1.31
N ALA A 185 0.69 -11.48 0.85
CA ALA A 185 -0.02 -12.52 1.59
C ALA A 185 0.66 -12.83 2.94
N TRP A 186 1.99 -12.88 2.96
CA TRP A 186 2.76 -12.96 4.20
C TRP A 186 2.45 -11.80 5.14
N SER A 187 2.35 -10.57 4.64
CA SER A 187 2.05 -9.38 5.45
C SER A 187 0.71 -9.50 6.20
N VAL A 188 -0.28 -10.14 5.58
CA VAL A 188 -1.58 -10.45 6.20
C VAL A 188 -1.42 -11.46 7.33
N GLY A 189 -0.64 -12.53 7.12
CA GLY A 189 -0.33 -13.52 8.15
C GLY A 189 0.46 -12.91 9.32
N ALA A 190 1.46 -12.09 9.02
CA ALA A 190 2.25 -11.34 9.98
C ALA A 190 1.35 -10.46 10.88
N LYS A 191 0.41 -9.73 10.28
CA LYS A 191 -0.59 -8.95 11.03
C LYS A 191 -1.39 -9.83 11.99
N ALA A 192 -1.92 -10.96 11.50
CA ALA A 192 -2.71 -11.86 12.33
C ALA A 192 -1.92 -12.40 13.55
N LEU A 193 -0.62 -12.69 13.37
CA LEU A 193 0.25 -13.10 14.47
C LEU A 193 0.45 -11.98 15.50
N ILE A 194 0.67 -10.75 15.03
CA ILE A 194 0.83 -9.56 15.89
C ILE A 194 -0.45 -9.28 16.66
N ASP A 195 -1.62 -9.32 16.01
CA ASP A 195 -2.91 -9.05 16.65
C ASP A 195 -3.26 -10.10 17.71
N ARG A 196 -2.96 -11.38 17.44
CA ARG A 196 -3.10 -12.46 18.45
C ARG A 196 -2.19 -12.22 19.64
N ALA A 197 -0.92 -11.89 19.39
CA ALA A 197 0.05 -11.66 20.45
C ALA A 197 -0.27 -10.40 21.28
N ALA A 198 -0.73 -9.33 20.63
CA ALA A 198 -1.20 -8.12 21.29
C ALA A 198 -2.42 -8.41 22.18
N SER A 199 -3.37 -9.21 21.70
CA SER A 199 -4.55 -9.61 22.49
C SER A 199 -4.17 -10.32 23.79
N GLN A 200 -3.17 -11.21 23.73
CA GLN A 200 -2.66 -11.92 24.91
C GLN A 200 -1.99 -10.97 25.91
N SER A 201 -1.17 -10.03 25.42
CA SER A 201 -0.52 -9.03 26.28
C SER A 201 -1.54 -8.07 26.93
N LEU A 202 -2.61 -7.70 26.22
CA LEU A 202 -3.66 -6.80 26.70
C LEU A 202 -4.65 -7.47 27.65
N ALA A 203 -4.83 -8.79 27.56
CA ALA A 203 -5.70 -9.54 28.48
C ALA A 203 -5.23 -9.42 29.93
N VAL A 204 -3.91 -9.35 30.17
CA VAL A 204 -3.33 -9.12 31.51
C VAL A 204 -3.74 -7.77 32.09
N LEU A 205 -4.03 -6.78 31.23
CA LEU A 205 -4.45 -5.44 31.60
C LEU A 205 -5.97 -5.25 31.58
N ASN A 206 -6.75 -6.31 31.35
CA ASN A 206 -8.19 -6.24 31.09
C ASN A 206 -8.58 -5.33 29.89
N LEU A 207 -7.68 -5.20 28.90
CA LEU A 207 -7.85 -4.36 27.70
C LEU A 207 -8.01 -5.18 26.41
N GLN A 208 -8.33 -6.47 26.49
CA GLN A 208 -8.42 -7.37 25.34
C GLN A 208 -9.47 -6.95 24.29
N ASN A 209 -10.54 -6.27 24.73
CA ASN A 209 -11.65 -5.81 23.89
C ASN A 209 -11.56 -4.32 23.53
N ALA A 210 -10.53 -3.61 23.99
CA ALA A 210 -10.37 -2.20 23.69
C ALA A 210 -10.14 -2.00 22.17
N PRO A 211 -10.74 -0.97 21.55
CA PRO A 211 -10.47 -0.63 20.16
C PRO A 211 -8.97 -0.44 19.95
N ARG A 212 -8.42 -1.16 18.98
CA ARG A 212 -6.99 -1.14 18.70
C ARG A 212 -6.71 -1.10 17.21
N PHE A 213 -5.52 -0.62 16.89
CA PHE A 213 -5.01 -0.57 15.54
C PHE A 213 -3.55 -1.02 15.53
N SER A 214 -3.18 -1.89 14.59
CA SER A 214 -1.82 -2.37 14.39
C SER A 214 -1.33 -2.03 12.98
N THR A 215 -0.10 -1.55 12.88
CA THR A 215 0.53 -1.20 11.59
C THR A 215 1.99 -1.64 11.59
N PRO A 216 2.53 -2.08 10.44
CA PRO A 216 3.96 -2.27 10.31
C PRO A 216 4.70 -0.95 10.47
N LEU A 217 5.93 -1.04 10.97
CA LEU A 217 6.90 0.06 10.98
C LEU A 217 7.47 0.25 9.56
N PRO A 218 8.11 1.41 9.28
CA PRO A 218 8.59 1.71 7.93
C PRO A 218 9.49 0.62 7.33
N PHE A 219 9.31 0.38 6.03
CA PHE A 219 10.16 -0.46 5.18
C PHE A 219 10.21 -1.96 5.48
N ASN A 220 9.37 -2.48 6.39
CA ASN A 220 9.38 -3.91 6.71
C ASN A 220 8.04 -4.42 7.28
N THR A 221 7.84 -5.73 7.22
CA THR A 221 6.67 -6.44 7.80
C THR A 221 7.03 -7.25 9.04
N LEU A 222 8.19 -6.99 9.66
CA LEU A 222 8.69 -7.73 10.83
C LEU A 222 8.48 -6.98 12.15
N ALA A 223 8.54 -5.66 12.12
CA ALA A 223 8.38 -4.80 13.28
C ALA A 223 7.08 -4.00 13.13
N TRP A 224 6.29 -3.96 14.20
CA TRP A 224 4.91 -3.48 14.20
C TRP A 224 4.67 -2.58 15.39
N ARG A 225 3.78 -1.61 15.20
CA ARG A 225 3.24 -0.77 16.27
C ARG A 225 1.80 -1.15 16.52
N VAL A 226 1.45 -1.30 17.79
CA VAL A 226 0.08 -1.52 18.26
C VAL A 226 -0.33 -0.32 19.10
N ILE A 227 -1.46 0.28 18.73
CA ILE A 227 -2.07 1.41 19.42
C ILE A 227 -3.42 0.95 19.95
N VAL A 228 -3.65 1.11 21.26
CA VAL A 228 -4.92 0.79 21.91
C VAL A 228 -5.56 2.08 22.38
N MET A 229 -6.81 2.28 22.03
CA MET A 229 -7.58 3.47 22.35
C MET A 229 -8.38 3.26 23.64
N GLU A 230 -8.28 4.20 24.57
CA GLU A 230 -8.99 4.22 25.84
C GLU A 230 -9.62 5.62 26.06
N PRO A 231 -10.71 5.76 26.84
CA PRO A 231 -11.30 7.09 27.10
C PRO A 231 -10.31 8.15 27.62
N LYS A 232 -9.30 7.74 28.41
CA LYS A 232 -8.33 8.63 29.06
C LYS A 232 -7.05 8.88 28.23
N GLY A 233 -6.83 8.12 27.16
CA GLY A 233 -5.56 8.19 26.42
C GLY A 233 -5.36 7.04 25.43
N TYR A 234 -4.10 6.81 25.08
CA TYR A 234 -3.69 5.78 24.14
C TYR A 234 -2.52 5.00 24.71
N TRP A 235 -2.57 3.67 24.59
CA TRP A 235 -1.41 2.83 24.84
C TRP A 235 -0.71 2.55 23.52
N ILE A 236 0.62 2.72 23.49
CA ILE A 236 1.44 2.42 22.32
C ILE A 236 2.48 1.39 22.73
N GLY A 237 2.59 0.32 21.94
CA GLY A 237 3.64 -0.66 22.08
C GLY A 237 4.20 -1.08 20.73
N ASP A 238 5.52 -1.21 20.66
CA ASP A 238 6.20 -1.74 19.48
C ASP A 238 6.55 -3.21 19.72
N ARG A 239 6.38 -4.03 18.68
CA ARG A 239 6.63 -5.48 18.73
C ARG A 239 7.29 -5.96 17.44
N SER A 240 8.29 -6.82 17.58
CA SER A 240 8.89 -7.54 16.46
C SER A 240 8.43 -9.00 16.45
N LEU A 241 8.14 -9.55 15.27
CA LEU A 241 7.89 -10.97 15.07
C LEU A 241 9.11 -11.84 15.42
N CYS A 242 10.31 -11.29 15.29
CA CYS A 242 11.56 -12.00 15.61
C CYS A 242 11.82 -12.08 17.13
N CYS A 243 11.10 -11.29 17.93
CA CYS A 243 11.28 -11.28 19.38
C CYS A 243 10.36 -12.32 20.04
N ARG A 244 10.96 -13.35 20.65
CA ARG A 244 10.26 -14.38 21.43
C ARG A 244 9.77 -13.91 22.80
N SER A 245 10.22 -12.75 23.28
CA SER A 245 9.81 -12.26 24.59
C SER A 245 8.32 -11.88 24.60
N ARG A 246 7.60 -12.32 25.64
CA ARG A 246 6.19 -11.96 25.86
C ARG A 246 6.02 -10.52 26.37
N SER A 247 7.10 -9.90 26.83
CA SER A 247 7.09 -8.52 27.35
C SER A 247 7.22 -7.52 26.21
N ASN A 248 6.14 -6.81 25.89
CA ASN A 248 6.20 -5.63 25.04
C ASN A 248 6.52 -4.41 25.92
N ALA A 249 7.41 -3.53 25.46
CA ALA A 249 7.50 -2.19 26.05
C ALA A 249 6.25 -1.42 25.61
N ILE A 250 5.32 -1.18 26.53
CA ILE A 250 4.10 -0.41 26.28
C ILE A 250 4.20 0.88 27.10
N TYR A 251 3.95 2.01 26.47
CA TYR A 251 3.89 3.31 27.15
C TYR A 251 2.53 3.97 26.92
N PHE A 252 2.06 4.68 27.93
CA PHE A 252 0.78 5.39 27.90
C PHE A 252 0.97 6.84 27.48
N LEU A 253 0.12 7.32 26.58
CA LEU A 253 0.01 8.71 26.20
C LEU A 253 -1.36 9.26 26.65
N PRO A 254 -1.42 10.19 27.60
CA PRO A 254 -2.67 10.78 28.04
C PRO A 254 -3.27 11.65 26.92
N LYS A 255 -4.60 11.63 26.79
CA LYS A 255 -5.32 12.51 25.84
C LYS A 255 -5.26 13.94 26.37
N ARG A 256 -4.44 14.81 25.75
CA ARG A 256 -4.43 16.25 26.09
C ARG A 256 -5.83 16.84 25.80
N GLN A 257 -6.50 17.37 26.82
CA GLN A 257 -7.64 18.29 26.64
C GLN A 257 -7.15 19.50 25.82
N ARG A 258 -8.00 20.03 24.94
CA ARG A 258 -7.68 21.07 23.93
C ARG A 258 -6.74 22.15 24.49
N TYR A 259 -5.56 22.31 23.88
CA TYR A 259 -4.76 23.51 24.06
C TYR A 259 -5.15 24.51 22.95
N THR A 260 -6.02 25.46 23.30
CA THR A 260 -6.12 26.76 22.62
C THR A 260 -4.96 27.62 23.10
N GLY A 261 -3.85 27.66 22.37
CA GLY A 261 -2.71 28.51 22.72
C GLY A 261 -1.40 28.04 22.07
N ALA A 262 -0.62 29.00 21.59
CA ALA A 262 0.61 28.81 20.83
C ALA A 262 1.59 27.83 21.48
N VAL A 263 2.24 27.03 20.63
CA VAL A 263 3.15 25.95 20.98
C VAL A 263 4.48 26.52 21.51
N ASP A 264 4.75 26.31 22.79
CA ASP A 264 6.11 26.36 23.34
C ASP A 264 6.52 24.92 23.71
N ILE A 265 7.54 24.39 23.00
CA ILE A 265 8.07 23.04 23.20
C ILE A 265 9.20 23.11 24.23
N ARG A 266 8.86 23.45 25.47
CA ARG A 266 9.73 23.19 26.63
C ARG A 266 8.90 22.86 27.87
N ALA A 267 9.31 21.76 28.51
CA ALA A 267 9.02 21.37 29.89
C ALA A 267 7.64 20.74 30.19
N LYS A 268 7.66 19.43 30.44
CA LYS A 268 7.54 18.80 31.79
C LYS A 268 7.16 17.33 31.62
N VAL A 269 8.17 16.45 31.63
CA VAL A 269 7.97 15.03 31.92
C VAL A 269 7.79 14.95 33.43
N GLY A 270 6.52 14.90 33.86
CA GLY A 270 6.16 14.62 35.24
C GLY A 270 6.32 13.13 35.51
N THR A 271 7.30 12.81 36.35
CA THR A 271 7.52 11.54 37.02
C THR A 271 6.27 11.13 37.81
N SER A 272 5.50 10.15 37.31
CA SER A 272 4.65 9.23 38.10
C SER A 272 3.96 8.22 37.18
N ALA A 273 4.71 7.26 36.67
CA ALA A 273 4.25 5.92 36.23
C ALA A 273 5.47 5.18 35.64
N VAL A 274 6.44 4.86 36.50
CA VAL A 274 7.52 3.94 36.13
C VAL A 274 6.94 2.53 36.19
N VAL A 275 6.80 1.88 35.03
CA VAL A 275 6.68 0.42 34.96
C VAL A 275 7.79 -0.07 34.03
N HIS A 276 8.90 -0.47 34.66
CA HIS A 276 10.08 -1.17 34.17
C HIS A 276 10.50 -0.96 32.70
N THR A 277 11.36 0.03 32.52
CA THR A 277 12.39 0.06 31.47
C THR A 277 13.30 -1.16 31.59
N TRP A 278 13.19 -2.11 30.65
CA TRP A 278 14.27 -3.06 30.37
C TRP A 278 14.89 -2.70 29.02
N ILE A 279 16.03 -2.01 29.12
CA ILE A 279 16.89 -1.60 28.01
C ILE A 279 17.61 -2.86 27.47
N PHE A 280 17.25 -3.23 26.24
CA PHE A 280 18.01 -3.98 25.22
C PHE A 280 18.56 -5.38 25.52
N ARG A 281 18.00 -6.36 24.80
CA ARG A 281 18.79 -7.33 23.99
C ARG A 281 17.97 -7.85 22.80
N CYS A 282 17.79 -7.00 21.78
CA CYS A 282 17.50 -7.44 20.41
C CYS A 282 17.97 -6.32 19.43
N PRO A 283 18.79 -6.60 18.41
CA PRO A 283 19.63 -5.57 17.77
C PRO A 283 18.93 -4.61 16.79
N TYR A 284 17.61 -4.67 16.62
CA TYR A 284 16.92 -3.89 15.58
C TYR A 284 16.03 -2.75 16.10
N ALA A 285 16.02 -2.48 17.41
CA ALA A 285 15.14 -1.49 18.03
C ALA A 285 15.84 -0.19 18.48
N THR A 286 16.89 0.25 17.77
CA THR A 286 17.44 1.61 17.92
C THR A 286 17.09 2.46 16.70
N THR A 287 15.81 2.76 16.49
CA THR A 287 15.45 3.93 15.68
C THR A 287 15.50 5.16 16.60
N LYS A 288 16.62 5.90 16.50
CA LYS A 288 16.69 7.28 16.99
C LYS A 288 15.51 8.05 16.40
N ARG A 289 14.81 8.78 17.28
CA ARG A 289 13.77 9.75 16.91
C ARG A 289 14.33 10.68 15.83
N TRP A 290 13.65 10.73 14.69
CA TRP A 290 13.71 11.83 13.73
C TRP A 290 12.44 12.66 13.91
#